data_AF-A0A961AKN6-F1
#
_entry.id   AF-A0A961AKN6-F1
#
_cell.length_a   1.000
_cell.length_b   1.000
_cell.length_c   1.000
_cell.angle_alpha   90.00
_cell.angle_beta   90.00
_cell.angle_gamma   90.00
#
_symmetry.space_group_name_H-M   'P 1'
#
loop_
_entity.id
_entity.type
_entity.pdbx_description
1 polymer ?
#
loop_
_entity_poly.entity_id
_entity_poly.type
_entity_poly.pdbx_seq_one_letter_code
_entity_poly.pdbx_strand_id
1 'polypeptide(L)'
;MTPSLNLSRRAMLERSTLGFGSIALTSLLAQDGLFAATREGDHTRPHLVGPHLPPRAKSVIFLFMSGGPGQTDTFDPKPLLQKLEGQPVPESIAVNVPKIPRSGVDSLLMASPFSFRQYGQSGIPVSELFPETARLVDDLCVIRSLNHRIPVHGPGECVALTGTALGNRPSMGAWVTYGLGSESGNLPGFVVMLSNTTGPAPQRPGWGPGFLPSRYQGTIVDSKTGVPFTQMPAAYTNASRRKQLEFIEWMNQTHLAKQGVDTELEARIASYELGFRMQTSAPETFDLANEPDHLRRLYGIDD
;
A
#
# COMPACT_ATOMS: atom_id res chain seq x y z
N MET A 1 22.58 29.19 56.25
CA MET A 1 21.58 28.38 55.55
C MET A 1 21.94 28.34 54.08
N THR A 2 22.56 27.27 53.62
CA THR A 2 22.80 27.01 52.19
C THR A 2 21.46 26.64 51.53
N PRO A 3 21.05 27.28 50.42
CA PRO A 3 19.85 26.87 49.72
C PRO A 3 20.12 25.51 49.07
N SER A 4 19.41 24.48 49.51
CA SER A 4 19.38 23.19 48.83
C SER A 4 18.67 23.39 47.48
N LEU A 5 19.45 23.39 46.40
CA LEU A 5 18.93 23.28 45.03
C LEU A 5 18.32 21.88 44.85
N ASN A 6 17.04 21.74 45.19
CA ASN A 6 16.26 20.54 44.86
C ASN A 6 15.96 20.55 43.35
N LEU A 7 16.97 20.23 42.54
CA LEU A 7 16.81 19.90 41.14
C LEU A 7 16.17 18.51 41.05
N SER A 8 14.90 18.47 40.66
CA SER A 8 14.26 17.19 40.32
C SER A 8 14.96 16.56 39.12
N ARG A 9 14.94 15.22 39.00
CA ARG A 9 15.48 14.52 37.83
C ARG A 9 14.94 15.09 36.50
N ARG A 10 13.65 15.49 36.48
CA ARG A 10 13.01 16.16 35.35
C ARG A 10 13.62 17.53 35.07
N ALA A 11 13.77 18.37 36.10
CA ALA A 11 14.37 19.70 35.95
C ALA A 11 15.85 19.62 35.55
N MET A 12 16.56 18.57 35.98
CA MET A 12 17.94 18.30 35.56
C MET A 12 17.99 17.84 34.10
N LEU A 13 17.11 16.94 33.65
CA LEU A 13 17.01 16.53 32.24
C LEU A 13 16.59 17.70 31.32
N GLU A 14 15.70 18.57 31.77
CA GLU A 14 15.28 19.78 31.02
C GLU A 14 16.41 20.82 30.89
N ARG A 15 17.28 20.93 31.90
CA ARG A 15 18.27 22.02 32.00
C ARG A 15 19.70 21.62 31.63
N SER A 16 20.06 20.33 31.66
CA SER A 16 21.48 19.91 31.64
C SER A 16 22.10 19.71 30.26
N THR A 17 21.43 20.02 29.15
CA THR A 17 21.99 19.82 27.79
C THR A 17 21.58 20.87 26.76
N LEU A 18 21.42 22.14 27.17
CA LEU A 18 21.24 23.30 26.27
C LEU A 18 20.21 23.09 25.14
N GLY A 19 19.08 22.44 25.44
CA GLY A 19 17.93 22.42 24.54
C GLY A 19 18.10 21.76 23.16
N PHE A 20 19.24 21.16 22.82
CA PHE A 20 19.41 20.48 21.52
C PHE A 20 18.47 19.28 21.37
N GLY A 21 18.32 18.49 22.44
CA GLY A 21 17.32 17.43 22.49
C GLY A 21 15.89 17.98 22.40
N SER A 22 15.62 19.16 22.97
CA SER A 22 14.33 19.82 22.82
C SER A 22 14.12 20.42 21.43
N ILE A 23 15.16 20.81 20.68
CA ILE A 23 15.06 21.24 19.28
C ILE A 23 14.73 20.03 18.40
N ALA A 24 15.41 18.90 18.60
CA ALA A 24 15.09 17.65 17.90
C ALA A 24 13.66 17.20 18.23
N LEU A 25 13.27 17.18 19.52
CA LEU A 25 11.92 16.84 19.95
C LEU A 25 10.88 17.84 19.41
N THR A 26 11.15 19.14 19.44
CA THR A 26 10.25 20.16 18.87
C THR A 26 10.15 19.99 17.36
N SER A 27 11.23 19.64 16.66
CA SER A 27 11.18 19.35 15.22
C SER A 27 10.37 18.09 14.94
N LEU A 28 10.49 17.05 15.77
CA LEU A 28 9.71 15.81 15.62
C LEU A 28 8.23 16.07 15.92
N LEU A 29 7.92 16.74 17.04
CA LEU A 29 6.56 17.14 17.41
C LEU A 29 5.94 18.10 16.36
N ALA A 30 6.74 18.92 15.69
CA ALA A 30 6.29 19.76 14.57
C ALA A 30 6.09 18.98 13.28
N GLN A 31 6.89 17.93 13.05
CA GLN A 31 6.65 16.99 11.96
C GLN A 31 5.35 16.21 12.21
N ASP A 32 5.12 15.75 13.44
CA ASP A 32 3.92 15.01 13.86
C ASP A 32 2.64 15.86 13.95
N GLY A 33 2.69 17.15 13.58
CA GLY A 33 1.53 18.04 13.57
C GLY A 33 1.00 18.40 14.96
N LEU A 34 1.77 18.17 16.03
CA LEU A 34 1.37 18.44 17.42
C LEU A 34 1.53 19.92 17.82
N PHE A 35 2.09 20.76 16.96
CA PHE A 35 2.04 22.22 17.09
C PHE A 35 0.93 22.80 16.20
N ALA A 36 0.04 23.58 16.83
CA ALA A 36 -1.21 24.11 16.27
C ALA A 36 -1.09 25.17 15.15
N ALA A 37 -0.05 25.14 14.31
CA ALA A 37 0.12 26.10 13.22
C ALA A 37 0.47 25.40 11.90
N THR A 38 -0.51 24.70 11.32
CA THR A 38 -0.45 24.31 9.91
C THR A 38 -0.64 25.56 9.04
N ARG A 39 0.43 26.02 8.38
CA ARG A 39 0.29 26.93 7.24
C ARG A 39 -0.36 26.14 6.10
N GLU A 40 -1.52 26.58 5.63
CA GLU A 40 -2.12 26.11 4.39
C GLU A 40 -1.12 26.32 3.23
N GLY A 41 -0.86 25.28 2.44
CA GLY A 41 -0.13 25.39 1.17
C GLY A 41 1.31 24.85 1.11
N ASP A 42 1.86 24.23 2.17
CA ASP A 42 3.19 23.58 2.07
C ASP A 42 3.06 22.14 1.56
N HIS A 43 3.10 21.97 0.24
CA HIS A 43 3.04 20.66 -0.44
C HIS A 43 4.37 19.90 -0.48
N THR A 44 5.44 20.47 0.09
CA THR A 44 6.78 19.84 0.11
C THR A 44 6.95 18.85 1.26
N ARG A 45 6.09 18.92 2.28
CA ARG A 45 6.15 18.04 3.45
C ARG A 45 5.24 16.82 3.25
N PRO A 46 5.65 15.63 3.75
CA PRO A 46 4.67 14.58 4.03
C PRO A 46 3.63 15.23 4.93
N HIS A 47 2.40 15.33 4.44
CA HIS A 47 1.30 15.82 5.25
C HIS A 47 1.08 14.75 6.33
N LEU A 48 1.77 14.86 7.46
CA LEU A 48 1.40 14.23 8.72
C LEU A 48 0.18 15.01 9.26
N VAL A 49 -0.87 15.08 8.45
CA VAL A 49 -2.18 15.43 8.94
C VAL A 49 -2.60 14.16 9.65
N GLY A 50 -2.44 14.15 10.98
CA GLY A 50 -2.93 13.06 11.80
C GLY A 50 -4.38 12.72 11.41
N PRO A 51 -4.80 11.46 11.54
CA PRO A 51 -6.08 11.02 11.02
C PRO A 51 -7.21 11.88 11.58
N HIS A 52 -8.14 12.30 10.70
CA HIS A 52 -9.29 13.13 11.10
C HIS A 52 -10.14 12.50 12.22
N LEU A 53 -10.05 11.18 12.37
CA LEU A 53 -10.74 10.40 13.39
C LEU A 53 -9.73 9.52 14.15
N PRO A 54 -9.95 9.25 15.44
CA PRO A 54 -9.11 8.33 16.17
C PRO A 54 -9.16 6.94 15.52
N PRO A 55 -8.00 6.34 15.16
CA PRO A 55 -7.97 5.06 14.48
C PRO A 55 -8.47 3.96 15.43
N ARG A 56 -9.36 3.10 14.91
CA ARG A 56 -9.86 1.92 15.65
C ARG A 56 -9.03 0.66 15.45
N ALA A 57 -8.22 0.63 14.39
CA ALA A 57 -7.32 -0.46 14.05
C ALA A 57 -5.90 0.10 13.93
N LYS A 58 -4.91 -0.68 14.39
CA LYS A 58 -3.49 -0.34 14.25
C LYS A 58 -2.97 -0.56 12.82
N SER A 59 -3.45 -1.63 12.18
CA SER A 59 -3.01 -2.04 10.86
C SER A 59 -4.16 -2.71 10.11
N VAL A 60 -4.20 -2.54 8.80
CA VAL A 60 -5.14 -3.21 7.90
C VAL A 60 -4.33 -4.00 6.89
N ILE A 61 -4.55 -5.31 6.84
CA ILE A 61 -3.96 -6.19 5.83
C ILE A 61 -5.04 -6.46 4.80
N PHE A 62 -4.83 -5.96 3.58
CA PHE A 62 -5.73 -6.20 2.45
C PHE A 62 -5.02 -7.06 1.41
N LEU A 63 -5.60 -8.23 1.13
CA LEU A 63 -5.06 -9.18 0.16
C LEU A 63 -5.99 -9.24 -1.05
N PHE A 64 -5.53 -8.71 -2.18
CA PHE A 64 -6.20 -8.90 -3.47
C PHE A 64 -5.58 -10.11 -4.18
N MET A 65 -6.32 -11.22 -4.22
CA MET A 65 -5.84 -12.48 -4.79
C MET A 65 -6.13 -12.52 -6.30
N SER A 66 -5.27 -11.89 -7.12
CA SER A 66 -5.36 -12.00 -8.59
C SER A 66 -5.20 -13.47 -9.01
N GLY A 67 -6.16 -13.98 -9.78
CA GLY A 67 -6.22 -15.40 -10.15
C GLY A 67 -6.50 -16.35 -8.97
N GLY A 68 -6.95 -15.81 -7.83
CA GLY A 68 -7.33 -16.60 -6.66
C GLY A 68 -8.54 -17.50 -6.89
N PRO A 69 -8.87 -18.36 -5.90
CA PRO A 69 -9.97 -19.31 -6.00
C PRO A 69 -11.32 -18.61 -6.17
N GLY A 70 -12.23 -19.25 -6.92
CA GLY A 70 -13.56 -18.73 -7.15
C GLY A 70 -14.40 -18.65 -5.87
N GLN A 71 -15.31 -17.67 -5.79
CA GLN A 71 -16.21 -17.54 -4.63
C GLN A 71 -17.07 -18.79 -4.40
N THR A 72 -17.41 -19.51 -5.47
CA THR A 72 -18.20 -20.74 -5.45
C THR A 72 -17.47 -21.92 -4.83
N ASP A 73 -16.14 -21.84 -4.74
CA ASP A 73 -15.25 -22.88 -4.20
C ASP A 73 -14.72 -22.53 -2.79
N THR A 74 -15.11 -21.38 -2.23
CA THR A 74 -14.56 -20.83 -0.98
C THR A 74 -15.63 -20.73 0.11
N PHE A 75 -16.40 -19.64 0.12
CA PHE A 75 -17.34 -19.28 1.20
C PHE A 75 -18.78 -19.03 0.73
N ASP A 76 -19.06 -19.27 -0.56
CA ASP A 76 -20.36 -18.97 -1.17
C ASP A 76 -20.80 -20.09 -2.14
N PRO A 77 -21.05 -21.32 -1.62
CA PRO A 77 -21.54 -22.42 -2.45
C PRO A 77 -22.87 -22.03 -3.10
N LYS A 78 -23.07 -22.48 -4.34
CA LYS A 78 -24.27 -22.22 -5.12
C LYS A 78 -25.05 -23.51 -5.35
N PRO A 79 -26.02 -23.87 -4.48
CA PRO A 79 -26.79 -25.11 -4.61
C PRO A 79 -27.51 -25.28 -5.96
N LEU A 80 -27.92 -24.17 -6.59
CA LEU A 80 -28.51 -24.22 -7.94
C LEU A 80 -27.48 -24.67 -9.00
N LEU A 81 -26.22 -24.27 -8.86
CA LEU A 81 -25.15 -24.67 -9.78
C LEU A 81 -24.91 -26.19 -9.70
N GLN A 82 -24.97 -26.79 -8.50
CA GLN A 82 -24.93 -28.25 -8.33
C GLN A 82 -26.07 -28.97 -9.05
N LYS A 83 -27.30 -28.42 -8.99
CA LYS A 83 -28.46 -29.02 -9.66
C LYS A 83 -28.37 -28.97 -11.19
N LEU A 84 -27.64 -27.99 -11.71
CA LEU A 84 -27.51 -27.72 -13.15
C LEU A 84 -26.19 -28.23 -13.73
N GLU A 85 -25.39 -28.95 -12.96
CA GLU A 85 -24.11 -29.50 -13.42
C GLU A 85 -24.29 -30.33 -14.71
N GLY A 86 -23.39 -30.11 -15.67
CA GLY A 86 -23.42 -30.77 -16.98
C GLY A 86 -24.51 -30.26 -17.93
N GLN A 87 -25.33 -29.30 -17.54
CA GLN A 87 -26.34 -28.68 -18.41
C GLN A 87 -25.81 -27.40 -19.07
N PRO A 88 -26.34 -27.02 -20.25
CA PRO A 88 -26.07 -25.71 -20.84
C PRO A 88 -26.47 -24.56 -19.91
N VAL A 89 -25.84 -23.40 -20.06
CA VAL A 89 -26.23 -22.19 -19.32
C VAL A 89 -27.69 -21.83 -19.66
N PRO A 90 -28.59 -21.71 -18.67
CA PRO A 90 -29.98 -21.31 -18.91
C PRO A 90 -30.06 -19.95 -19.61
N GLU A 91 -31.01 -19.81 -20.55
CA GLU A 91 -31.21 -18.57 -21.30
C GLU A 91 -31.45 -17.36 -20.38
N SER A 92 -32.19 -17.56 -19.28
CA SER A 92 -32.45 -16.52 -18.27
C SER A 92 -31.18 -15.94 -17.62
N ILE A 93 -30.08 -16.70 -17.60
CA ILE A 93 -28.77 -16.24 -17.14
C ILE A 93 -27.97 -15.69 -18.32
N ALA A 94 -27.94 -16.42 -19.45
CA ALA A 94 -27.14 -16.09 -20.62
C ALA A 94 -27.43 -14.67 -21.16
N VAL A 95 -28.68 -14.21 -21.11
CA VAL A 95 -29.07 -12.85 -21.56
C VAL A 95 -28.38 -11.73 -20.77
N ASN A 96 -27.93 -12.00 -19.55
CA ASN A 96 -27.28 -11.03 -18.66
C ASN A 96 -25.74 -11.10 -18.70
N VAL A 97 -25.17 -12.05 -19.44
CA VAL A 97 -23.72 -12.24 -19.55
C VAL A 97 -23.20 -11.49 -20.78
N PRO A 98 -22.18 -10.62 -20.64
CA PRO A 98 -21.56 -9.96 -21.80
C PRO A 98 -21.04 -10.96 -22.83
N LYS A 99 -21.39 -10.74 -24.11
CA LYS A 99 -20.95 -11.59 -25.23
C LYS A 99 -19.51 -11.26 -25.62
N ILE A 100 -18.55 -11.91 -24.96
CA ILE A 100 -17.12 -11.83 -25.27
C ILE A 100 -16.58 -13.22 -25.63
N PRO A 101 -15.44 -13.35 -26.34
CA PRO A 101 -14.90 -14.63 -26.80
C PRO A 101 -14.63 -15.69 -25.70
N ARG A 102 -14.70 -15.32 -24.42
CA ARG A 102 -14.46 -16.18 -23.25
C ARG A 102 -15.56 -16.08 -22.19
N SER A 103 -16.79 -15.70 -22.58
CA SER A 103 -17.90 -15.55 -21.63
C SER A 103 -18.42 -16.89 -21.07
N GLY A 104 -18.09 -18.01 -21.72
CA GLY A 104 -18.46 -19.36 -21.26
C GLY A 104 -19.97 -19.68 -21.40
N VAL A 105 -20.76 -18.82 -22.06
CA VAL A 105 -22.22 -19.02 -22.20
C VAL A 105 -22.58 -20.27 -23.00
N ASP A 106 -21.71 -20.70 -23.92
CA ASP A 106 -21.89 -21.91 -24.72
C ASP A 106 -21.26 -23.16 -24.06
N SER A 107 -20.74 -23.03 -22.84
CA SER A 107 -20.17 -24.15 -22.08
C SER A 107 -21.20 -24.84 -21.20
N LEU A 108 -20.90 -26.07 -20.77
CA LEU A 108 -21.68 -26.75 -19.74
C LEU A 108 -21.32 -26.18 -18.37
N LEU A 109 -22.34 -26.05 -17.51
CA LEU A 109 -22.16 -25.63 -16.13
C LEU A 109 -21.37 -26.69 -15.35
N MET A 110 -20.38 -26.25 -14.60
CA MET A 110 -19.58 -27.09 -13.71
C MET A 110 -19.84 -26.67 -12.26
N ALA A 111 -20.20 -27.62 -11.41
CA ALA A 111 -20.34 -27.36 -9.98
C ALA A 111 -18.97 -27.29 -9.31
N SER A 112 -18.93 -26.72 -8.11
CA SER A 112 -17.74 -26.82 -7.28
C SER A 112 -17.46 -28.30 -6.98
N PRO A 113 -16.24 -28.80 -7.24
CA PRO A 113 -15.89 -30.19 -6.95
C PRO A 113 -15.63 -30.43 -5.45
N PHE A 114 -15.60 -29.36 -4.65
CA PHE A 114 -15.24 -29.40 -3.24
C PHE A 114 -16.46 -29.58 -2.34
N SER A 115 -16.25 -30.24 -1.21
CA SER A 115 -17.28 -30.37 -0.18
C SER A 115 -17.34 -29.14 0.73
N PHE A 116 -18.54 -28.85 1.26
CA PHE A 116 -18.78 -27.70 2.15
C PHE A 116 -19.40 -28.18 3.45
N ARG A 117 -19.02 -27.53 4.56
CA ARG A 117 -19.64 -27.74 5.88
C ARG A 117 -19.97 -26.39 6.50
N GLN A 118 -21.01 -26.36 7.32
CA GLN A 118 -21.34 -25.20 8.14
C GLN A 118 -20.38 -25.19 9.35
N TYR A 119 -19.78 -24.04 9.64
CA TYR A 119 -18.88 -23.88 10.78
C TYR A 119 -19.37 -22.78 11.73
N GLY A 120 -18.96 -22.87 12.99
CA GLY A 120 -19.21 -21.86 14.00
C GLY A 120 -20.69 -21.66 14.34
N GLN A 121 -20.96 -20.62 15.13
CA GLN A 121 -22.32 -20.15 15.44
C GLN A 121 -22.94 -19.37 14.28
N SER A 122 -22.10 -18.74 13.46
CA SER A 122 -22.50 -18.04 12.23
C SER A 122 -23.11 -18.96 11.18
N GLY A 123 -22.76 -20.26 11.23
CA GLY A 123 -23.22 -21.25 10.25
C GLY A 123 -22.72 -20.96 8.84
N ILE A 124 -21.64 -20.20 8.66
CA ILE A 124 -21.15 -19.89 7.33
C ILE A 124 -20.62 -21.19 6.68
N PRO A 125 -21.05 -21.52 5.44
CA PRO A 125 -20.47 -22.64 4.70
C PRO A 125 -19.04 -22.33 4.32
N VAL A 126 -18.11 -23.22 4.65
CA VAL A 126 -16.71 -23.14 4.24
C VAL A 126 -16.31 -24.41 3.50
N SER A 127 -15.61 -24.23 2.39
CA SER A 127 -15.03 -25.31 1.59
C SER A 127 -13.97 -26.09 2.37
N GLU A 128 -13.86 -27.39 2.10
CA GLU A 128 -12.82 -28.26 2.67
C GLU A 128 -11.38 -27.81 2.35
N LEU A 129 -11.20 -26.91 1.38
CA LEU A 129 -9.93 -26.28 1.05
C LEU A 129 -9.37 -25.38 2.15
N PHE A 130 -10.22 -24.89 3.07
CA PHE A 130 -9.82 -23.89 4.08
C PHE A 130 -10.07 -24.38 5.51
N PRO A 131 -9.51 -25.53 5.92
CA PRO A 131 -9.81 -26.13 7.22
C PRO A 131 -9.38 -25.23 8.39
N GLU A 132 -8.22 -24.58 8.29
CA GLU A 132 -7.74 -23.68 9.35
C GLU A 132 -8.51 -22.37 9.39
N THR A 133 -8.86 -21.79 8.23
CA THR A 133 -9.70 -20.59 8.17
C THR A 133 -11.10 -20.85 8.72
N ALA A 134 -11.66 -22.04 8.47
CA ALA A 134 -12.97 -22.44 8.96
C ALA A 134 -13.06 -22.43 10.50
N ARG A 135 -11.95 -22.63 11.21
CA ARG A 135 -11.88 -22.56 12.68
C ARG A 135 -12.11 -21.15 13.22
N LEU A 136 -11.90 -20.14 12.39
CA LEU A 136 -12.03 -18.72 12.73
C LEU A 136 -13.32 -18.11 12.16
N VAL A 137 -14.25 -18.92 11.64
CA VAL A 137 -15.36 -18.43 10.80
C VAL A 137 -16.27 -17.40 11.50
N ASP A 138 -16.43 -17.51 12.82
CA ASP A 138 -17.25 -16.58 13.60
C ASP A 138 -16.60 -15.20 13.77
N ASP A 139 -15.29 -15.10 13.53
CA ASP A 139 -14.54 -13.84 13.46
C ASP A 139 -14.48 -13.28 12.02
N LEU A 140 -15.06 -13.99 11.04
CA LEU A 140 -15.07 -13.56 9.64
C LEU A 140 -16.36 -12.83 9.29
N CYS A 141 -16.22 -11.78 8.49
CA CYS A 141 -17.33 -11.16 7.77
C CYS A 141 -17.23 -11.49 6.29
N VAL A 142 -18.18 -12.26 5.76
CA VAL A 142 -18.23 -12.62 4.34
C VAL A 142 -19.19 -11.69 3.61
N ILE A 143 -18.68 -10.88 2.69
CA ILE A 143 -19.47 -9.96 1.87
C ILE A 143 -19.72 -10.58 0.49
N ARG A 144 -20.95 -11.06 0.26
CA ARG A 144 -21.36 -11.70 -1.01
C ARG A 144 -22.01 -10.74 -2.01
N SER A 145 -22.17 -9.46 -1.64
CA SER A 145 -22.85 -8.45 -2.44
C SER A 145 -21.93 -7.72 -3.42
N LEU A 146 -20.60 -7.89 -3.32
CA LEU A 146 -19.63 -7.23 -4.19
C LEU A 146 -19.70 -7.81 -5.62
N ASN A 147 -19.98 -6.95 -6.59
CA ASN A 147 -20.00 -7.33 -8.00
C ASN A 147 -19.63 -6.12 -8.89
N HIS A 148 -19.24 -6.40 -10.13
CA HIS A 148 -19.04 -5.40 -11.17
C HIS A 148 -19.39 -6.00 -12.54
N ARG A 149 -19.56 -5.16 -13.57
CA ARG A 149 -20.00 -5.56 -14.92
C ARG A 149 -18.87 -5.71 -15.94
N ILE A 150 -17.62 -5.73 -15.47
CA ILE A 150 -16.47 -5.73 -16.37
C ILE A 150 -16.05 -7.17 -16.66
N PRO A 151 -16.17 -7.66 -17.91
CA PRO A 151 -15.98 -9.08 -18.21
C PRO A 151 -14.50 -9.45 -18.47
N VAL A 152 -13.56 -8.53 -18.21
CA VAL A 152 -12.13 -8.71 -18.50
C VAL A 152 -11.33 -8.51 -17.22
N HIS A 153 -10.41 -9.44 -16.93
CA HIS A 153 -9.64 -9.46 -15.69
C HIS A 153 -8.92 -8.14 -15.38
N GLY A 154 -8.01 -7.66 -16.23
CA GLY A 154 -7.23 -6.45 -15.93
C GLY A 154 -8.09 -5.21 -15.58
N PRO A 155 -9.09 -4.85 -16.40
CA PRO A 155 -10.04 -3.80 -16.05
C PRO A 155 -10.88 -4.10 -14.80
N GLY A 156 -11.25 -5.36 -14.54
CA GLY A 156 -11.93 -5.77 -13.30
C GLY A 156 -11.06 -5.57 -12.05
N GLU A 157 -9.77 -5.90 -12.13
CA GLU A 157 -8.78 -5.63 -11.08
C GLU A 157 -8.67 -4.12 -10.83
N CYS A 158 -8.70 -3.29 -11.87
CA CYS A 158 -8.73 -1.84 -11.72
C CYS A 158 -9.99 -1.35 -11.00
N VAL A 159 -11.16 -1.97 -11.21
CA VAL A 159 -12.37 -1.64 -10.44
C VAL A 159 -12.15 -1.92 -8.96
N ALA A 160 -11.55 -3.05 -8.59
CA ALA A 160 -11.30 -3.38 -7.19
C ALA A 160 -10.29 -2.41 -6.53
N LEU A 161 -9.25 -2.02 -7.25
CA LEU A 161 -8.14 -1.23 -6.70
C LEU A 161 -8.34 0.29 -6.78
N THR A 162 -9.14 0.77 -7.74
CA THR A 162 -9.31 2.21 -8.05
C THR A 162 -10.78 2.65 -8.15
N GLY A 163 -11.72 1.71 -8.14
CA GLY A 163 -13.15 1.96 -8.35
C GLY A 163 -13.57 2.17 -9.80
N THR A 164 -12.65 2.18 -10.78
CA THR A 164 -12.97 2.30 -12.21
C THR A 164 -12.22 1.29 -13.08
N ALA A 165 -12.84 0.89 -14.18
CA ALA A 165 -12.27 -0.09 -15.10
C ALA A 165 -11.04 0.43 -15.87
N LEU A 166 -10.91 1.75 -16.00
CA LEU A 166 -9.78 2.38 -16.69
C LEU A 166 -8.54 2.51 -15.80
N GLY A 167 -8.66 2.35 -14.47
CA GLY A 167 -7.57 2.61 -13.53
C GLY A 167 -7.06 4.05 -13.57
N ASN A 168 -7.93 4.99 -13.94
CA ASN A 168 -7.60 6.42 -14.03
C ASN A 168 -7.89 7.18 -12.73
N ARG A 169 -8.41 6.49 -11.72
CA ARG A 169 -8.64 7.04 -10.39
C ARG A 169 -7.48 6.68 -9.45
N PRO A 170 -7.28 7.46 -8.37
CA PRO A 170 -6.26 7.13 -7.41
C PRO A 170 -6.54 5.75 -6.82
N SER A 171 -5.50 4.92 -6.79
CA SER A 171 -5.57 3.60 -6.18
C SER A 171 -5.79 3.68 -4.67
N MET A 172 -6.20 2.56 -4.07
CA MET A 172 -6.35 2.48 -2.61
C MET A 172 -5.06 2.89 -1.88
N GLY A 173 -3.89 2.45 -2.34
CA GLY A 173 -2.60 2.86 -1.75
C GLY A 173 -2.32 4.35 -1.88
N ALA A 174 -2.66 4.96 -3.02
CA ALA A 174 -2.53 6.40 -3.22
C ALA A 174 -3.47 7.19 -2.29
N TRP A 175 -4.73 6.75 -2.11
CA TRP A 175 -5.66 7.39 -1.17
C TRP A 175 -5.21 7.26 0.28
N VAL A 176 -4.73 6.09 0.69
CA VAL A 176 -4.24 5.85 2.05
C VAL A 176 -3.06 6.75 2.36
N THR A 177 -2.06 6.81 1.47
CA THR A 177 -0.88 7.67 1.67
C THR A 177 -1.18 9.16 1.53
N TYR A 178 -2.16 9.54 0.71
CA TYR A 178 -2.66 10.92 0.64
C TYR A 178 -3.35 11.35 1.92
N GLY A 179 -4.25 10.50 2.45
CA GLY A 179 -5.09 10.84 3.59
C GLY A 179 -4.42 10.66 4.95
N LEU A 180 -3.53 9.68 5.10
CA LEU A 180 -2.88 9.35 6.37
C LEU A 180 -1.39 9.69 6.40
N GLY A 181 -0.79 10.01 5.26
CA GLY A 181 0.65 10.21 5.15
C GLY A 181 1.44 8.90 5.17
N SER A 182 2.71 9.00 5.54
CA SER A 182 3.65 7.89 5.69
C SER A 182 4.32 7.99 7.05
N GLU A 183 4.42 6.89 7.78
CA GLU A 183 5.20 6.82 9.02
C GLU A 183 6.71 6.96 8.76
N SER A 184 7.15 6.69 7.52
CA SER A 184 8.54 6.84 7.11
C SER A 184 8.74 8.11 6.29
N GLY A 185 9.76 8.90 6.66
CA GLY A 185 10.29 9.97 5.83
C GLY A 185 11.33 9.50 4.80
N ASN A 186 11.90 8.31 5.01
CA ASN A 186 13.05 7.82 4.24
C ASN A 186 12.71 6.70 3.24
N LEU A 187 11.52 6.11 3.37
CA LEU A 187 11.02 5.04 2.51
C LEU A 187 9.66 5.45 1.91
N PRO A 188 9.28 4.87 0.75
CA PRO A 188 7.98 5.14 0.15
C PRO A 188 6.85 4.64 1.05
N GLY A 189 5.81 5.47 1.25
CA GLY A 189 4.62 5.07 1.99
C GLY A 189 3.72 4.09 1.23
N PHE A 190 3.90 3.95 -0.09
CA PHE A 190 3.19 3.00 -0.94
C PHE A 190 4.17 2.26 -1.84
N VAL A 191 4.32 0.97 -1.59
CA VAL A 191 5.20 0.06 -2.33
C VAL A 191 4.40 -0.94 -3.14
N VAL A 192 4.94 -1.32 -4.29
CA VAL A 192 4.38 -2.31 -5.20
C VAL A 192 5.45 -3.35 -5.49
N MET A 193 5.21 -4.58 -5.04
CA MET A 193 6.10 -5.70 -5.31
C MET A 193 5.56 -6.50 -6.48
N LEU A 194 6.38 -6.68 -7.52
CA LEU A 194 6.00 -7.47 -8.68
C LEU A 194 6.55 -8.89 -8.50
N SER A 195 5.68 -9.89 -8.53
CA SER A 195 6.08 -11.29 -8.48
C SER A 195 6.64 -11.72 -9.84
N ASN A 196 7.96 -11.57 -10.08
CA ASN A 196 8.80 -12.17 -11.15
C ASN A 196 8.21 -12.32 -12.59
N THR A 197 7.11 -11.67 -12.95
CA THR A 197 6.54 -11.74 -14.28
C THR A 197 7.09 -10.59 -15.11
N THR A 198 7.90 -10.91 -16.10
CA THR A 198 8.36 -10.02 -17.17
C THR A 198 7.24 -9.59 -18.14
N GLY A 199 6.00 -9.99 -17.88
CA GLY A 199 4.83 -9.62 -18.67
C GLY A 199 4.37 -8.18 -18.39
N PRO A 200 3.69 -7.52 -19.36
CA PRO A 200 3.04 -6.25 -19.08
C PRO A 200 2.04 -6.47 -17.94
N ALA A 201 2.26 -5.85 -16.78
CA ALA A 201 1.30 -5.90 -15.69
C ALA A 201 0.06 -5.08 -16.13
N PRO A 202 -1.05 -5.69 -16.56
CA PRO A 202 -2.27 -4.93 -16.89
C PRO A 202 -2.81 -4.18 -15.66
N GLN A 203 -2.26 -4.49 -14.48
CA GLN A 203 -2.51 -3.91 -13.18
C GLN A 203 -1.80 -2.58 -12.93
N ARG A 204 -0.88 -2.11 -13.79
CA ARG A 204 -0.18 -0.82 -13.58
C ARG A 204 -1.13 0.35 -13.29
N PRO A 205 -2.25 0.50 -14.03
CA PRO A 205 -3.27 1.50 -13.69
C PRO A 205 -3.90 1.29 -12.29
N GLY A 206 -3.92 0.05 -11.78
CA GLY A 206 -4.47 -0.31 -10.48
C GLY A 206 -3.72 0.23 -9.26
N TRP A 207 -2.48 0.71 -9.43
CA TRP A 207 -1.65 1.27 -8.34
C TRP A 207 -1.09 2.66 -8.67
N GLY A 208 -1.76 3.38 -9.58
CA GLY A 208 -1.42 4.77 -9.92
C GLY A 208 -1.99 5.81 -8.92
N PRO A 209 -1.52 7.07 -9.02
CA PRO A 209 -2.04 8.19 -8.23
C PRO A 209 -3.31 8.80 -8.84
N GLY A 210 -3.68 8.44 -10.09
CA GLY A 210 -4.80 9.07 -10.78
C GLY A 210 -4.60 10.57 -10.92
N PHE A 211 -5.55 11.37 -10.41
CA PHE A 211 -5.48 12.83 -10.37
C PHE A 211 -4.75 13.38 -9.12
N LEU A 212 -4.30 12.53 -8.19
CA LEU A 212 -3.47 12.97 -7.08
C LEU A 212 -2.04 13.29 -7.59
N PRO A 213 -1.28 14.12 -6.86
CA PRO A 213 0.11 14.40 -7.20
C PRO A 213 0.94 13.13 -7.37
N SER A 214 1.92 13.17 -8.29
CA SER A 214 2.73 12.00 -8.65
C SER A 214 3.52 11.37 -7.49
N ARG A 215 3.72 12.12 -6.40
CA ARG A 215 4.36 11.63 -5.16
C ARG A 215 3.62 10.45 -4.50
N TYR A 216 2.34 10.23 -4.83
CA TYR A 216 1.52 9.13 -4.32
C TYR A 216 1.49 7.90 -5.25
N GLN A 217 2.32 7.91 -6.29
CA GLN A 217 2.51 6.74 -7.15
C GLN A 217 3.13 5.59 -6.35
N GLY A 218 2.56 4.38 -6.50
CA GLY A 218 3.15 3.18 -5.94
C GLY A 218 4.59 2.99 -6.45
N THR A 219 5.53 2.86 -5.52
CA THR A 219 6.95 2.67 -5.83
C THR A 219 7.22 1.20 -6.05
N ILE A 220 7.72 0.84 -7.23
CA ILE A 220 8.07 -0.54 -7.53
C ILE A 220 9.28 -0.96 -6.69
N VAL A 221 9.13 -2.08 -6.00
CA VAL A 221 10.18 -2.75 -5.25
C VAL A 221 10.36 -4.13 -5.88
N ASP A 222 11.56 -4.39 -6.38
CA ASP A 222 11.95 -5.71 -6.84
C ASP A 222 12.27 -6.58 -5.62
N SER A 223 11.76 -7.80 -5.60
CA SER A 223 11.90 -8.70 -4.44
C SER A 223 13.34 -9.17 -4.21
N LYS A 224 14.24 -9.05 -5.20
CA LYS A 224 15.64 -9.46 -5.09
C LYS A 224 16.60 -8.29 -4.92
N THR A 225 16.31 -7.19 -5.61
CA THR A 225 17.20 -6.03 -5.73
C THR A 225 16.68 -4.79 -4.99
N GLY A 226 15.50 -4.88 -4.40
CA GLY A 226 14.86 -3.79 -3.65
C GLY A 226 14.39 -2.67 -4.58
N VAL A 227 14.52 -1.43 -4.12
CA VAL A 227 14.12 -0.27 -4.94
C VAL A 227 15.19 0.00 -6.00
N PRO A 228 14.81 0.12 -7.28
CA PRO A 228 15.78 0.33 -8.36
C PRO A 228 16.50 1.69 -8.23
N PHE A 229 17.72 1.76 -8.77
CA PHE A 229 18.54 2.99 -8.85
C PHE A 229 18.88 3.66 -7.50
N THR A 230 18.91 2.88 -6.41
CA THR A 230 19.27 3.35 -5.07
C THR A 230 20.78 3.46 -4.83
N GLN A 231 21.62 2.86 -5.68
CA GLN A 231 23.07 2.90 -5.52
C GLN A 231 23.66 4.27 -5.91
N MET A 232 24.47 4.86 -5.03
CA MET A 232 25.24 6.06 -5.35
C MET A 232 26.35 5.70 -6.37
N PRO A 233 26.46 6.39 -7.52
CA PRO A 233 27.52 6.09 -8.47
C PRO A 233 28.90 6.37 -7.85
N ALA A 234 29.87 5.47 -8.11
CA ALA A 234 31.20 5.50 -7.50
C ALA A 234 31.99 6.82 -7.71
N ALA A 235 31.65 7.59 -8.75
CA ALA A 235 32.27 8.88 -9.05
C ALA A 235 31.84 10.01 -8.08
N TYR A 236 30.84 9.79 -7.22
CA TYR A 236 30.32 10.79 -6.31
C TYR A 236 30.60 10.42 -4.86
N THR A 237 30.96 11.45 -4.08
CA THR A 237 30.91 11.42 -2.61
C THR A 237 29.55 11.92 -2.12
N ASN A 238 29.17 11.57 -0.89
CA ASN A 238 27.98 12.14 -0.24
C ASN A 238 27.98 13.69 -0.26
N ALA A 239 29.15 14.30 -0.04
CA ALA A 239 29.30 15.76 -0.08
C ALA A 239 29.04 16.34 -1.47
N SER A 240 29.59 15.73 -2.53
CA SER A 240 29.32 16.17 -3.91
C SER A 240 27.87 15.93 -4.33
N ARG A 241 27.27 14.82 -3.89
CA ARG A 241 25.87 14.50 -4.20
C ARG A 241 24.92 15.48 -3.54
N ARG A 242 25.18 15.85 -2.27
CA ARG A 242 24.42 16.90 -1.57
C ARG A 242 24.48 18.23 -2.32
N LYS A 243 25.66 18.70 -2.71
CA LYS A 243 25.80 19.95 -3.49
C LYS A 243 25.06 19.92 -4.83
N GLN A 244 25.07 18.77 -5.51
CA GLN A 244 24.32 18.60 -6.76
C GLN A 244 22.82 18.70 -6.52
N LEU A 245 22.30 18.09 -5.45
CA LEU A 245 20.90 18.17 -5.08
C LEU A 245 20.50 19.57 -4.64
N GLU A 246 21.32 20.26 -3.84
CA GLU A 246 21.11 21.67 -3.47
C GLU A 246 21.01 22.57 -4.71
N PHE A 247 21.81 22.31 -5.75
CA PHE A 247 21.73 23.05 -7.00
C PHE A 247 20.47 22.73 -7.80
N ILE A 248 20.07 21.46 -7.86
CA ILE A 248 18.80 21.04 -8.48
C ILE A 248 17.61 21.67 -7.74
N GLU A 249 17.61 21.63 -6.41
CA GLU A 249 16.62 22.25 -5.53
C GLU A 249 16.52 23.75 -5.84
N TRP A 250 17.66 24.46 -5.86
CA TRP A 250 17.70 25.87 -6.19
C TRP A 250 17.12 26.18 -7.58
N MET A 251 17.46 25.38 -8.61
CA MET A 251 16.89 25.54 -9.95
C MET A 251 15.38 25.31 -9.96
N ASN A 252 14.91 24.26 -9.28
CA ASN A 252 13.50 23.91 -9.20
C ASN A 252 12.69 24.99 -8.48
N GLN A 253 13.17 25.47 -7.33
CA GLN A 253 12.54 26.56 -6.57
C GLN A 253 12.50 27.86 -7.38
N THR A 254 13.58 28.18 -8.09
CA THR A 254 13.65 29.35 -8.98
C THR A 254 12.67 29.24 -10.14
N HIS A 255 12.45 28.04 -10.68
CA HIS A 255 11.49 27.78 -11.74
C HIS A 255 10.04 27.88 -11.23
N LEU A 256 9.74 27.25 -10.09
CA LEU A 256 8.44 27.30 -9.42
C LEU A 256 8.03 28.75 -9.12
N ALA A 257 8.94 29.55 -8.58
CA ALA A 257 8.70 30.96 -8.30
C ALA A 257 8.33 31.79 -9.54
N LYS A 258 8.71 31.35 -10.75
CA LYS A 258 8.36 32.01 -12.02
C LYS A 258 7.03 31.53 -12.61
N GLN A 259 6.64 30.28 -12.38
CA GLN A 259 5.43 29.69 -12.94
C GLN A 259 4.21 29.76 -12.02
N GLY A 260 4.40 29.93 -10.71
CA GLY A 260 3.33 29.88 -9.72
C GLY A 260 3.19 28.47 -9.13
N VAL A 261 2.02 28.15 -8.57
CA VAL A 261 1.75 26.84 -7.96
C VAL A 261 1.66 25.78 -9.06
N ASP A 262 2.67 24.91 -9.13
CA ASP A 262 2.72 23.74 -10.01
C ASP A 262 2.91 22.47 -9.17
N THR A 263 1.78 21.79 -8.92
CA THR A 263 1.74 20.57 -8.10
C THR A 263 2.52 19.40 -8.72
N GLU A 264 2.74 19.39 -10.03
CA GLU A 264 3.50 18.34 -10.71
C GLU A 264 5.00 18.56 -10.49
N LEU A 265 5.47 19.80 -10.62
CA LEU A 265 6.84 20.17 -10.32
C LEU A 265 7.19 19.90 -8.85
N GLU A 266 6.34 20.31 -7.91
CA GLU A 266 6.51 20.04 -6.48
C GLU A 266 6.58 18.54 -6.17
N ALA A 267 5.69 17.75 -6.77
CA ALA A 267 5.70 16.30 -6.59
C ALA A 267 6.98 15.64 -7.16
N ARG A 268 7.51 16.18 -8.26
CA ARG A 268 8.78 15.73 -8.84
C ARG A 268 9.98 16.05 -7.94
N ILE A 269 10.02 17.24 -7.33
CA ILE A 269 11.05 17.63 -6.35
C ILE A 269 11.02 16.64 -5.17
N ALA A 270 9.85 16.43 -4.56
CA ALA A 270 9.68 15.53 -3.42
C ALA A 270 10.09 14.08 -3.75
N SER A 271 9.81 13.62 -4.98
CA SER A 271 10.22 12.28 -5.44
C SER A 271 11.75 12.15 -5.53
N TYR A 272 12.47 13.18 -5.98
CA TYR A 272 13.93 13.17 -6.02
C TYR A 272 14.56 13.20 -4.62
N GLU A 273 14.01 13.99 -3.70
CA GLU A 273 14.47 14.00 -2.32
C GLU A 273 14.28 12.65 -1.64
N LEU A 274 13.11 12.02 -1.82
CA LEU A 274 12.86 10.67 -1.33
C LEU A 274 13.88 9.70 -1.92
N GLY A 275 14.10 9.74 -3.23
CA GLY A 275 15.11 8.93 -3.91
C GLY A 275 16.51 9.08 -3.30
N PHE A 276 16.91 10.29 -2.91
CA PHE A 276 18.16 10.54 -2.20
C PHE A 276 18.19 9.89 -0.80
N ARG A 277 17.13 10.08 0.01
CA ARG A 277 17.03 9.47 1.36
C ARG A 277 17.01 7.94 1.31
N MET A 278 16.49 7.37 0.22
CA MET A 278 16.49 5.93 -0.02
C MET A 278 17.88 5.38 -0.34
N GLN A 279 18.82 6.19 -0.85
CA GLN A 279 20.18 5.70 -1.14
C GLN A 279 20.92 5.23 0.11
N THR A 280 20.62 5.83 1.27
CA THR A 280 21.19 5.38 2.55
C THR A 280 20.32 4.33 3.24
N SER A 281 18.99 4.49 3.18
CA SER A 281 18.07 3.70 4.02
C SER A 281 17.61 2.40 3.37
N ALA A 282 17.46 2.37 2.04
CA ALA A 282 16.94 1.19 1.34
C ALA A 282 17.91 0.00 1.38
N PRO A 283 19.24 0.14 1.18
CA PRO A 283 20.16 -0.99 1.21
C PRO A 283 20.12 -1.79 2.52
N GLU A 284 20.04 -1.11 3.67
CA GLU A 284 19.90 -1.75 4.98
C GLU A 284 18.53 -2.43 5.13
N THR A 285 17.46 -1.77 4.70
CA THR A 285 16.08 -2.27 4.86
C THR A 285 15.82 -3.56 4.07
N PHE A 286 16.46 -3.72 2.91
CA PHE A 286 16.28 -4.90 2.05
C PHE A 286 17.37 -5.96 2.24
N ASP A 287 18.31 -5.77 3.18
CA ASP A 287 19.37 -6.74 3.46
C ASP A 287 18.92 -7.80 4.47
N LEU A 288 18.49 -8.96 3.95
CA LEU A 288 18.12 -10.12 4.77
C LEU A 288 19.33 -10.94 5.23
N ALA A 289 20.57 -10.59 4.82
CA ALA A 289 21.77 -11.42 5.06
C ALA A 289 22.12 -11.53 6.55
N ASN A 290 21.71 -10.57 7.36
CA ASN A 290 21.97 -10.55 8.81
C ASN A 290 20.79 -11.07 9.66
N GLU A 291 19.70 -11.51 9.02
CA GLU A 291 18.55 -12.03 9.77
C GLU A 291 18.82 -13.42 10.37
N PRO A 292 18.39 -13.68 11.63
CA PRO A 292 18.49 -14.99 12.26
C PRO A 292 17.76 -16.10 11.50
N ASP A 293 18.32 -17.32 11.51
CA ASP A 293 17.74 -18.49 10.81
C ASP A 293 16.28 -18.79 11.19
N HIS A 294 15.86 -18.49 12.42
CA HIS A 294 14.48 -18.74 12.82
C HIS A 294 13.47 -17.80 12.14
N LEU A 295 13.87 -16.58 11.77
CA LEU A 295 13.05 -15.66 10.98
C LEU A 295 13.00 -16.09 9.52
N ARG A 296 14.14 -16.52 8.97
CA ARG A 296 14.22 -17.08 7.61
C ARG A 296 13.28 -18.27 7.42
N ARG A 297 13.30 -19.21 8.38
CA ARG A 297 12.34 -20.31 8.43
C ARG A 297 10.89 -19.85 8.48
N LEU A 298 10.59 -18.79 9.22
CA LEU A 298 9.23 -18.24 9.32
C LEU A 298 8.75 -17.64 8.00
N TYR A 299 9.66 -17.05 7.21
CA TYR A 299 9.33 -16.53 5.88
C TYR A 299 9.15 -17.63 4.84
N GLY A 300 9.64 -18.84 5.10
CA GLY A 300 9.62 -19.95 4.14
C GLY A 300 10.58 -19.75 2.97
N ILE A 301 11.73 -19.08 3.19
CA ILE A 301 12.75 -18.85 2.14
C ILE A 301 13.78 -19.98 2.01
N ASP A 302 13.58 -21.07 2.75
CA ASP A 302 14.47 -22.24 2.79
C ASP A 302 14.04 -23.36 1.82
N ASP A 303 12.93 -23.17 1.09
CA ASP A 303 12.34 -24.06 0.07
C ASP A 303 12.57 -23.53 -1.37
#